data_AF-K9CM23-F1
#
_entry.id   AF-K9CM23-F1
#
_cell.length_a   1.000
_cell.length_b   1.000
_cell.length_c   1.000
_cell.angle_alpha   90.00
_cell.angle_beta   90.00
_cell.angle_gamma   90.00
#
_symmetry.space_group_name_H-M   'P 1'
#
loop_
_entity.id
_entity.type
_entity.pdbx_description
1 polymer ?
#
loop_
_entity_poly.entity_id
_entity_poly.type
_entity_poly.pdbx_seq_one_letter_code
_entity_poly.pdbx_strand_id
1 'polypeptide(L)' 'MSADVYIPLRTFVVTVEFFSGGDRYASEIYRINASNWHRAEQAAIALSDDSTYYRPEIPALSRAAVARAVPV' A
#
# COMPACT_ATOMS: atom_id res chain seq x y z
N MET A 1 11.60 32.92 1.70
CA MET A 1 10.20 32.49 1.94
C MET A 1 9.97 31.25 1.07
N SER A 2 10.11 30.06 1.62
CA SER A 2 9.71 28.84 0.91
C SER A 2 8.19 28.83 0.91
N ALA A 3 7.59 28.89 -0.27
CA ALA A 3 6.16 28.64 -0.40
C ALA A 3 5.94 27.18 -0.01
N ASP A 4 5.25 26.94 1.11
CA ASP A 4 4.69 25.63 1.42
C ASP A 4 3.75 25.26 0.28
N VAL A 5 4.24 24.42 -0.64
CA VAL A 5 3.42 23.87 -1.71
C VAL A 5 2.47 22.88 -1.03
N TYR A 6 1.30 23.38 -0.64
CA TYR A 6 0.24 22.53 -0.12
C TYR A 6 -0.21 21.58 -1.22
N ILE A 7 0.20 20.31 -1.14
CA ILE A 7 -0.30 19.28 -2.04
C ILE A 7 -1.55 18.69 -1.39
N PRO A 8 -2.75 18.89 -1.96
CA PRO A 8 -3.97 18.38 -1.38
C PRO A 8 -3.92 16.86 -1.31
N LEU A 9 -4.17 16.32 -0.11
CA LEU A 9 -4.28 14.87 0.09
C LEU A 9 -5.59 14.36 -0.48
N ARG A 10 -5.53 13.18 -1.08
CA ARG A 10 -6.68 12.41 -1.55
C ARG A 10 -6.70 11.07 -0.84
N THR A 11 -7.88 10.52 -0.64
CA THR A 11 -8.02 9.16 -0.12
C THR A 11 -7.88 8.15 -1.25
N PHE A 12 -6.98 7.20 -1.05
CA PHE A 12 -6.78 6.05 -1.91
C PHE A 12 -7.20 4.79 -1.17
N VAL A 13 -7.87 3.89 -1.88
CA VAL A 13 -8.04 2.51 -1.46
C VAL A 13 -6.89 1.73 -2.10
N VAL A 14 -6.01 1.20 -1.26
CA VAL A 14 -4.83 0.44 -1.70
C VAL A 14 -5.05 -1.02 -1.36
N THR A 15 -5.03 -1.88 -2.37
CA THR A 15 -5.00 -3.33 -2.17
C THR A 15 -3.56 -3.79 -2.14
N VAL A 16 -3.14 -4.40 -1.04
CA VAL A 16 -1.85 -5.09 -0.93
C VAL A 16 -2.10 -6.57 -1.13
N GLU A 17 -1.46 -7.16 -2.13
CA GLU A 17 -1.50 -8.59 -2.40
C GLU A 17 -0.21 -9.25 -1.90
N PHE A 18 -0.35 -10.40 -1.25
CA PHE A 18 0.76 -11.18 -0.71
C PHE A 18 0.96 -12.44 -1.54
N PHE A 19 2.22 -12.73 -1.87
CA PHE A 19 2.62 -13.83 -2.75
C PHE A 19 3.68 -14.69 -2.09
N SER A 20 3.65 -15.99 -2.35
CA SER A 20 4.70 -16.95 -2.01
C SER A 20 4.98 -17.83 -3.22
N GLY A 21 6.24 -17.90 -3.65
CA GLY A 21 6.61 -18.69 -4.83
C GLY A 21 5.99 -18.23 -6.16
N GLY A 22 5.46 -17.01 -6.20
CA GLY A 22 4.73 -16.45 -7.36
C GLY A 22 3.21 -16.57 -7.26
N ASP A 23 2.69 -17.34 -6.31
CA ASP A 23 1.26 -17.52 -6.11
C ASP A 23 0.70 -16.56 -5.07
N ARG A 24 -0.41 -15.89 -5.40
CA ARG A 24 -1.13 -15.01 -4.48
C ARG A 24 -1.91 -15.85 -3.47
N TYR A 25 -1.67 -15.64 -2.18
CA TYR A 25 -2.36 -16.37 -1.11
C TYR A 25 -3.22 -15.48 -0.20
N ALA A 26 -2.96 -14.17 -0.15
CA ALA A 26 -3.74 -13.24 0.66
C ALA A 26 -3.80 -11.84 0.03
N SER A 27 -4.74 -11.03 0.50
CA SER A 27 -4.82 -9.61 0.18
C SER A 27 -5.39 -8.81 1.34
N GLU A 28 -4.91 -7.59 1.52
CA GLU A 28 -5.41 -6.63 2.50
C GLU A 28 -5.74 -5.29 1.82
N ILE A 29 -6.69 -4.56 2.40
CA ILE A 29 -7.16 -3.28 1.86
C ILE A 29 -6.91 -2.19 2.90
N TYR A 30 -6.18 -1.16 2.48
CA TYR A 30 -5.86 0.02 3.28
C TYR A 30 -6.55 1.26 2.72
N ARG A 31 -7.00 2.15 3.61
CA ARG A 31 -7.42 3.51 3.24
C ARG A 31 -6.31 4.47 3.61
N ILE A 32 -5.68 5.06 2.60
CA ILE A 32 -4.50 5.91 2.77
C ILE A 32 -4.79 7.31 2.25
N ASN A 33 -4.54 8.33 3.07
CA ASN A 33 -4.50 9.71 2.61
C ASN A 33 -3.10 10.03 2.10
N ALA A 34 -2.97 10.35 0.81
CA ALA A 34 -1.69 10.64 0.19
C ALA A 34 -1.82 11.73 -0.88
N SER A 35 -0.70 12.32 -1.26
CA SER A 35 -0.63 13.32 -2.33
C SER A 35 -0.78 12.71 -3.73
N ASN A 36 -0.41 11.43 -3.90
CA ASN A 36 -0.56 10.68 -5.13
C ASN A 36 -0.60 9.17 -4.87
N TRP A 37 -0.91 8.39 -5.91
CA TRP A 37 -1.04 6.93 -5.85
C TRP A 37 0.26 6.25 -5.37
N HIS A 38 1.42 6.69 -5.84
CA HIS A 38 2.71 6.10 -5.47
C HIS A 38 3.01 6.25 -3.97
N ARG A 39 2.71 7.43 -3.40
CA ARG A 39 2.83 7.65 -1.95
C ARG A 39 1.83 6.80 -1.16
N ALA A 40 0.63 6.59 -1.70
CA ALA A 40 -0.35 5.70 -1.08
C ALA A 40 0.12 4.24 -1.05
N GLU A 41 0.68 3.75 -2.16
CA GLU A 41 1.25 2.40 -2.27
C GLU A 41 2.42 2.18 -1.32
N GLN A 42 3.37 3.12 -1.27
CA GLN A 42 4.50 3.05 -0.33
C GLN A 42 4.04 2.99 1.13
N ALA A 43 3.06 3.81 1.50
CA ALA A 43 2.51 3.81 2.85
C ALA A 43 1.76 2.50 3.17
N ALA A 44 1.01 1.96 2.21
CA ALA A 44 0.33 0.66 2.40
C ALA A 44 1.33 -0.50 2.53
N ILE A 45 2.44 -0.50 1.78
CA ILE A 45 3.50 -1.49 1.94
C ILE A 45 4.10 -1.41 3.35
N ALA A 46 4.44 -0.21 3.83
CA ALA A 46 4.97 -0.03 5.18
C ALA A 46 4.00 -0.49 6.28
N LEU A 47 2.69 -0.20 6.13
CA LEU A 47 1.67 -0.68 7.07
C LEU A 47 1.51 -2.21 7.01
N SER A 48 1.69 -2.81 5.84
CA SER A 48 1.60 -4.25 5.68
C SER A 48 2.77 -5.03 6.27
N ASP A 49 3.81 -4.37 6.79
CA ASP A 49 4.91 -5.04 7.51
C ASP A 49 4.42 -5.67 8.83
N ASP A 50 3.37 -5.11 9.44
CA ASP A 50 2.75 -5.66 10.66
C ASP A 50 1.58 -6.62 10.36
N SER A 51 1.38 -6.96 9.09
CA SER A 51 0.33 -7.89 8.68
C SER A 51 0.63 -9.31 9.16
N THR A 52 -0.40 -10.03 9.60
CA THR A 52 -0.27 -11.47 9.90
C THR A 52 0.10 -12.29 8.66
N TYR A 53 -0.11 -11.74 7.45
CA TYR A 53 0.27 -12.37 6.19
C TYR A 53 1.72 -12.06 5.80
N TYR A 54 2.38 -11.07 6.40
CA TYR A 54 3.78 -10.75 6.12
C TYR A 54 4.71 -11.35 7.16
N ARG A 55 5.02 -12.63 7.00
CA ARG A 55 5.88 -13.36 7.95
C ARG A 55 7.20 -13.75 7.27
N PRO A 56 8.36 -13.32 7.79
CA PRO A 56 9.68 -13.64 7.20
C PRO A 56 9.97 -15.13 7.01
N GLU A 57 9.25 -16.00 7.74
CA GLU A 57 9.33 -17.46 7.63
C GLU A 57 8.69 -18.04 6.35
N ILE A 58 7.86 -17.27 5.65
CA ILE A 58 7.23 -17.70 4.39
C ILE A 58 8.29 -17.64 3.27
N PRO A 59 8.57 -18.76 2.57
CA PRO A 59 9.56 -18.79 1.51
C PRO A 59 9.11 -17.97 0.29
N ALA A 60 10.09 -17.32 -0.37
CA ALA A 60 9.86 -16.50 -1.56
C ALA A 60 8.72 -15.47 -1.40
N LEU A 61 8.62 -14.88 -0.20
CA LEU A 61 7.61 -13.90 0.14
C LEU A 61 7.81 -12.60 -0.65
N SER A 62 6.74 -12.13 -1.28
CA SER A 62 6.70 -10.80 -1.89
C SER A 62 5.32 -10.17 -1.75
N ARG A 63 5.25 -8.86 -2.00
CA ARG A 63 4.02 -8.08 -1.92
C ARG A 63 3.94 -7.11 -3.09
N ALA A 64 2.72 -6.85 -3.54
CA ALA A 64 2.43 -5.80 -4.51
C ALA A 64 1.31 -4.92 -3.96
N ALA A 65 1.43 -3.60 -4.12
CA ALA A 65 0.39 -2.66 -3.74
C ALA A 65 -0.18 -2.01 -5.01
N VAL A 66 -1.51 -1.91 -5.08
CA VAL A 66 -2.21 -1.24 -6.18
C VAL A 66 -3.18 -0.23 -5.60
N ALA A 67 -2.91 1.06 -5.81
CA ALA A 67 -3.78 2.13 -5.37
C ALA A 67 -4.91 2.41 -6.38
N ARG A 68 -6.10 2.64 -5.85
CA ARG A 68 -7.27 3.16 -6.57
C ARG A 68 -7.74 4.42 -5.87
N ALA A 69 -7.88 5.51 -6.63
CA ALA A 69 -8.47 6.73 -6.09
C ALA A 69 -9.94 6.48 -5.76
N VAL A 70 -10.39 6.93 -4.58
CA VAL A 70 -11.82 6.95 -4.27
C VAL A 70 -12.43 8.15 -5.00
N PRO A 71 -13.41 7.96 -5.90
CA PRO A 71 -14.14 9.09 -6.47
C PRO A 71 -14.85 9.83 -5.34
N VAL A 72 -14.67 11.16 -5.32
CA VAL A 72 -15.35 12.08 -4.41
C VAL A 72 -16.83 12.22 -4.73
#